data_AF-A0AAP0IQC3-F1
#
_entry.id   AF-A0AAP0IQC3-F1
#
_cell.length_a   1.000
_cell.length_b   1.000
_cell.length_c   1.000
_cell.angle_alpha   90.00
_cell.angle_beta   90.00
_cell.angle_gamma   90.00
#
_symmetry.space_group_name_H-M   'P 1'
#
loop_
_entity.id
_entity.type
_entity.pdbx_description
1 polymer ?
#
loop_
_entity_poly.entity_id
_entity_poly.type
_entity_poly.pdbx_seq_one_letter_code
_entity_poly.pdbx_strand_id
1 'polypeptide(L)'
;MEAAWNGVRVLAWPQGGDQKVNAAVVEGCGLGVWKREWGWGVVGGEEIGRKIREMMEDEELKVSAGMVREEAKRAVGDDGGSSRRCLEILVEIWSNGCSSASSKIASTGA
;
A
#
# COMPACT_ATOMS: atom_id res chain seq x y z
N MET A 1 -1.81 -4.97 2.33
CA MET A 1 -0.35 -5.14 2.59
C MET A 1 0.22 -6.36 1.89
N GLU A 2 -0.34 -7.57 2.06
CA GLU A 2 0.22 -8.80 1.43
C GLU A 2 0.36 -8.70 -0.09
N ALA A 3 -0.63 -8.14 -0.78
CA ALA A 3 -0.57 -7.91 -2.22
C ALA A 3 0.58 -6.95 -2.60
N ALA A 4 0.76 -5.86 -1.85
CA ALA A 4 1.86 -4.91 -2.03
C ALA A 4 3.22 -5.60 -1.84
N TRP A 5 3.37 -6.40 -0.79
CA TRP A 5 4.60 -7.13 -0.50
C TRP A 5 5.01 -8.10 -1.62
N ASN A 6 4.02 -8.72 -2.26
CA ASN A 6 4.26 -9.70 -3.33
C ASN A 6 4.21 -9.08 -4.73
N GLY A 7 3.83 -7.81 -4.87
CA GLY A 7 3.63 -7.15 -6.16
C GLY A 7 2.44 -7.73 -6.94
N VAL A 8 1.41 -8.18 -6.24
CA VAL A 8 0.20 -8.76 -6.83
C VAL A 8 -0.81 -7.64 -7.07
N ARG A 9 -1.19 -7.46 -8.34
CA ARG A 9 -2.20 -6.46 -8.74
C ARG A 9 -3.56 -6.75 -8.10
N VAL A 10 -4.27 -5.70 -7.70
CA VAL A 10 -5.57 -5.81 -7.01
C VAL A 10 -6.68 -5.17 -7.82
N LEU A 11 -7.75 -5.93 -8.10
CA LEU A 11 -9.04 -5.36 -8.52
C LEU A 11 -9.85 -5.06 -7.27
N ALA A 12 -9.86 -3.80 -6.84
CA ALA A 12 -10.51 -3.41 -5.59
C ALA A 12 -12.03 -3.43 -5.74
N TRP A 13 -12.70 -4.19 -4.85
CA TRP A 13 -14.16 -4.24 -4.74
C TRP A 13 -14.62 -4.10 -3.28
N PRO A 14 -14.77 -2.86 -2.79
CA PRO A 14 -15.07 -2.59 -1.38
C PRO A 14 -16.52 -2.96 -1.01
N GLN A 15 -16.69 -3.75 0.06
CA GLN A 15 -17.98 -4.21 0.59
C GLN A 15 -18.45 -3.44 1.83
N GLY A 16 -17.55 -2.79 2.57
CA GLY A 16 -17.91 -2.07 3.79
C GLY A 16 -16.75 -1.40 4.50
N GLY A 17 -17.03 -0.79 5.65
CA GLY A 17 -16.02 -0.14 6.49
C GLY A 17 -15.23 0.95 5.76
N ASP A 18 -13.92 0.97 5.98
CA ASP A 18 -12.95 1.89 5.35
C ASP A 18 -12.46 1.41 3.98
N GLN A 19 -13.01 0.31 3.43
CA GLN A 19 -12.46 -0.33 2.25
C GLN A 19 -12.48 0.57 1.01
N LYS A 20 -13.38 1.56 0.92
CA LYS A 20 -13.36 2.56 -0.16
C LYS A 20 -12.13 3.47 -0.08
N VAL A 21 -11.69 3.81 1.13
CA VAL A 21 -10.44 4.57 1.35
C VAL A 21 -9.25 3.70 0.92
N ASN A 22 -9.24 2.43 1.34
CA ASN A 22 -8.19 1.49 0.97
C ASN A 22 -8.16 1.24 -0.56
N ALA A 23 -9.31 1.20 -1.23
CA ALA A 23 -9.41 1.08 -2.68
C ALA A 23 -8.82 2.31 -3.39
N ALA A 24 -9.06 3.52 -2.87
CA ALA A 24 -8.43 4.74 -3.38
C ALA A 24 -6.90 4.71 -3.21
N VAL A 25 -6.39 4.17 -2.10
CA VAL A 25 -4.95 3.99 -1.89
C VAL A 25 -4.36 2.98 -2.88
N VAL A 26 -5.03 1.84 -3.09
CA VAL A 26 -4.59 0.80 -4.04
C VAL A 26 -4.47 1.35 -5.46
N GLU A 27 -5.46 2.11 -5.92
CA GLU A 27 -5.44 2.78 -7.22
C GLU A 27 -4.37 3.88 -7.26
N GLY A 28 -4.31 4.73 -6.23
CA GLY A 28 -3.41 5.88 -6.17
C GLY A 28 -1.93 5.53 -6.06
N CYS A 29 -1.58 4.39 -5.45
CA CYS A 29 -0.19 3.92 -5.37
C CYS A 29 0.22 3.03 -6.56
N GLY A 30 -0.69 2.79 -7.52
CA GLY A 30 -0.41 1.96 -8.69
C GLY A 30 -0.35 0.45 -8.42
N LEU A 31 -0.85 0.00 -7.26
CA LEU A 31 -0.93 -1.43 -6.95
C LEU A 31 -2.10 -2.13 -7.66
N GLY A 32 -3.13 -1.38 -8.06
CA GLY A 32 -4.33 -1.98 -8.61
C GLY A 32 -5.28 -0.97 -9.24
N VAL A 33 -6.49 -1.44 -9.55
CA VAL A 33 -7.56 -0.64 -10.12
C VAL A 33 -8.80 -0.71 -9.26
N TRP A 34 -9.58 0.35 -9.24
CA TRP A 34 -10.85 0.40 -8.52
C TRP A 34 -11.97 0.90 -9.42
N LYS A 35 -13.01 0.06 -9.58
CA LYS A 35 -14.24 0.46 -10.25
C LYS A 35 -15.20 1.11 -9.25
N ARG A 36 -15.20 2.45 -9.19
CA ARG A 36 -15.95 3.24 -8.20
C ARG A 36 -17.47 3.03 -8.28
N GLU A 37 -17.96 2.65 -9.44
CA GLU A 37 -19.36 2.36 -9.71
C GLU A 37 -19.80 1.00 -9.14
N TRP A 38 -18.85 0.12 -8.79
CA TRP A 38 -19.15 -1.11 -8.07
C TRP A 38 -19.48 -0.75 -6.61
N GLY A 39 -20.78 -0.63 -6.36
CA GLY A 39 -21.34 -0.49 -5.03
C GLY A 39 -21.54 -1.84 -4.33
N TRP A 40 -22.44 -1.83 -3.36
CA TRP A 40 -22.85 -3.04 -2.61
C TRP A 40 -23.96 -3.81 -3.33
N GLY A 41 -24.28 -3.43 -4.57
CA GLY A 41 -25.25 -4.10 -5.42
C GLY A 41 -24.65 -5.26 -6.20
N VAL A 42 -25.51 -5.97 -6.93
CA VAL A 42 -25.09 -7.06 -7.81
C VAL A 42 -24.43 -6.50 -9.06
N VAL A 43 -23.20 -6.94 -9.33
CA VAL A 43 -22.46 -6.64 -10.56
C VAL A 43 -22.52 -7.85 -11.49
N GLY A 44 -22.71 -7.62 -12.79
CA GLY A 44 -22.80 -8.69 -13.78
C GLY A 44 -21.48 -9.45 -13.96
N GLY A 45 -21.54 -10.77 -14.09
CA GLY A 45 -20.36 -11.62 -14.28
C GLY A 45 -19.53 -11.26 -15.51
N GLU A 46 -20.17 -10.84 -16.60
CA GLU A 46 -19.49 -10.38 -17.82
C GLU A 46 -18.65 -9.12 -17.54
N GLU A 47 -19.21 -8.15 -16.80
CA GLU A 47 -18.50 -6.93 -16.44
C GLU A 47 -17.27 -7.23 -15.57
N ILE A 48 -17.44 -8.13 -14.59
CA ILE A 48 -16.36 -8.59 -13.72
C ILE A 48 -15.25 -9.25 -14.56
N GLY A 49 -15.62 -10.19 -15.44
CA GLY A 49 -14.67 -10.91 -16.29
C GLY A 49 -13.90 -9.98 -17.23
N ARG A 50 -14.58 -8.99 -17.83
CA ARG A 50 -13.93 -7.96 -18.64
C ARG A 50 -12.92 -7.15 -17.82
N LYS A 51 -13.29 -6.70 -16.62
CA LYS A 51 -12.39 -5.90 -15.76
C LYS A 51 -11.18 -6.68 -15.27
N ILE A 52 -11.36 -7.96 -14.95
CA ILE A 52 -10.24 -8.86 -14.62
C ILE A 52 -9.28 -8.96 -15.82
N ARG A 53 -9.81 -9.17 -17.04
CA ARG A 53 -8.98 -9.28 -18.25
C ARG A 53 -8.19 -8.00 -18.52
N GLU A 54 -8.87 -6.85 -18.51
CA GLU A 54 -8.24 -5.53 -18.67
C GLU A 54 -7.09 -5.33 -17.67
N MET A 55 -7.33 -5.59 -16.38
CA MET A 55 -6.30 -5.46 -15.34
C MET A 55 -5.12 -6.41 -15.57
N MET A 56 -5.38 -7.63 -16.03
CA MET A 56 -4.36 -8.64 -16.23
C MET A 56 -3.47 -8.35 -17.44
N GLU A 57 -4.04 -7.78 -18.51
CA GLU A 57 -3.35 -7.38 -19.75
C GLU A 57 -2.62 -6.04 -19.64
N ASP A 58 -2.90 -5.25 -18.60
CA ASP A 58 -2.21 -3.99 -18.31
C ASP A 58 -0.79 -4.24 -17.77
N GLU A 59 0.20 -4.11 -18.66
CA GLU A 59 1.63 -4.25 -18.34
C GLU A 59 2.17 -3.04 -17.56
N GLU A 60 1.61 -1.84 -17.72
CA GLU A 60 2.02 -0.67 -16.94
C GLU A 60 1.67 -0.86 -15.45
N LEU A 61 0.45 -1.34 -15.19
CA LEU A 61 0.00 -1.69 -13.85
C LEU A 61 0.84 -2.81 -13.22
N LYS A 62 1.31 -3.77 -14.02
CA LYS A 62 2.19 -4.85 -13.55
C LYS A 62 3.56 -4.33 -13.15
N VAL A 63 4.14 -3.44 -13.95
CA VAL A 63 5.40 -2.75 -13.61
C VAL A 63 5.22 -1.92 -12.35
N SER A 64 4.12 -1.17 -12.25
CA SER A 64 3.81 -0.34 -11.08
C SER A 64 3.65 -1.15 -9.80
N ALA A 65 2.88 -2.25 -9.83
CA ALA A 65 2.77 -3.18 -8.70
C ALA A 65 4.12 -3.80 -8.32
N GLY A 66 5.01 -4.05 -9.30
CA GLY A 66 6.39 -4.44 -9.06
C GLY A 66 7.21 -3.39 -8.32
N MET A 67 7.06 -2.11 -8.66
CA MET A 67 7.71 -1.01 -7.92
C MET A 67 7.20 -0.90 -6.49
N VAL A 68 5.89 -1.07 -6.28
CA VAL A 68 5.30 -1.10 -4.93
C VAL A 68 5.90 -2.23 -4.09
N ARG A 69 6.15 -3.41 -4.68
CA ARG A 69 6.85 -4.52 -4.02
C ARG A 69 8.27 -4.15 -3.61
N GLU A 70 9.05 -3.56 -4.52
CA GLU A 70 10.43 -3.18 -4.20
C GLU A 70 10.46 -2.15 -3.06
N GLU A 71 9.55 -1.18 -3.08
CA GLU A 71 9.45 -0.19 -2.01
C GLU A 71 9.01 -0.80 -0.68
N ALA A 72 8.05 -1.71 -0.70
CA ALA A 72 7.61 -2.43 0.49
C ALA A 72 8.77 -3.22 1.13
N LYS A 73 9.60 -3.88 0.32
CA LYS A 73 10.80 -4.58 0.79
C LYS A 73 11.86 -3.63 1.34
N ARG A 74 12.11 -2.53 0.64
CA ARG A 74 13.06 -1.49 1.09
C ARG A 74 12.65 -0.88 2.43
N ALA A 75 11.36 -0.65 2.65
CA ALA A 75 10.85 -0.07 3.88
C ALA A 75 11.15 -0.92 5.13
N VAL A 76 11.29 -2.25 4.99
CA VAL A 76 11.58 -3.18 6.09
C VAL A 76 13.01 -3.75 6.05
N GLY A 77 13.85 -3.27 5.12
CA GLY A 77 15.21 -3.76 4.92
C GLY A 77 16.10 -3.62 6.14
N ASP A 78 17.02 -4.58 6.30
CA ASP A 78 18.00 -4.61 7.39
C ASP A 78 19.05 -3.48 7.31
N ASP A 79 19.15 -2.81 6.17
CA ASP A 79 19.99 -1.64 5.91
C ASP A 79 19.42 -0.33 6.48
N GLY A 80 18.50 -0.42 7.45
CA GLY A 80 17.87 0.74 8.07
C GLY A 80 16.68 1.27 7.26
N GLY A 81 15.83 0.37 6.75
CA GLY A 81 14.56 0.72 6.11
C GLY A 81 13.69 1.64 6.97
N SER A 82 12.85 2.44 6.33
CA SER A 82 12.05 3.48 7.00
C SER A 82 11.18 2.94 8.14
N SER A 83 10.55 1.78 7.98
CA SER A 83 9.74 1.14 9.02
C SER A 83 10.59 0.77 10.23
N ARG A 84 11.80 0.24 10.01
CA ARG A 84 12.70 -0.17 11.08
C ARG A 84 13.21 1.03 11.86
N ARG A 85 13.67 2.09 11.16
CA ARG A 85 14.13 3.34 11.79
C ARG A 85 13.04 3.97 12.65
N CYS A 86 11.80 4.02 12.16
CA CYS A 86 10.68 4.55 12.93
C CYS A 86 10.44 3.75 14.21
N LEU A 87 10.52 2.42 14.15
CA LEU A 87 10.37 1.56 15.33
C LEU A 87 11.53 1.73 16.31
N GLU A 88 12.77 1.82 15.82
CA GLU A 88 13.95 2.07 16.65
C GLU A 88 13.83 3.41 17.40
N ILE A 89 13.40 4.47 16.71
CA ILE A 89 13.12 5.77 17.33
C ILE A 89 12.03 5.63 18.40
N LEU A 90 10.92 4.94 18.11
CA LEU A 90 9.84 4.76 19.06
C LEU A 90 10.30 4.03 20.34
N VAL A 91 11.09 2.97 20.19
CA VAL A 91 11.68 2.22 21.32
C VAL A 91 12.63 3.10 22.13
N GLU A 92 13.43 3.95 21.48
CA GLU A 92 14.32 4.90 22.16
C GLU A 92 13.52 5.90 23.00
N ILE A 93 12.42 6.43 22.47
CA ILE A 93 11.52 7.36 23.19
C ILE A 93 10.95 6.71 24.45
N TRP A 94 10.53 5.44 24.35
CA TRP A 94 9.97 4.72 25.50
C TRP A 94 11.02 4.36 26.54
N SER A 95 12.25 4.08 26.10
CA SER A 95 13.35 3.69 27.00
C SER A 95 13.95 4.88 27.74
N ASN A 96 14.02 6.05 27.10
CA ASN A 96 14.68 7.25 27.64
C ASN A 96 13.71 8.31 28.19
N GLY A 97 12.39 8.11 28.01
CA GLY A 97 11.37 9.11 28.31
C GLY A 97 11.28 10.22 27.25
N CYS A 98 10.22 11.03 27.31
CA CYS A 98 9.80 11.97 26.26
C CYS A 98 10.80 13.11 25.93
N SER A 99 11.90 13.26 26.69
CA SER A 99 12.81 14.41 26.62
C SER A 99 13.84 14.37 25.48
N SER A 100 14.10 13.21 24.85
CA SER A 100 15.10 13.06 23.78
C SER A 100 14.52 12.94 22.36
N ALA A 101 13.20 12.87 22.23
CA ALA A 101 12.49 12.56 20.98
C ALA A 101 12.53 13.70 19.94
N SER A 102 12.44 14.95 20.40
CA SER A 102 12.15 16.10 19.52
C SER A 102 13.33 16.53 18.64
N SER A 103 14.56 16.21 19.02
CA SER A 103 15.76 16.66 18.30
C SER A 103 16.15 15.78 17.10
N LYS A 104 15.72 14.51 17.05
CA LYS A 104 16.13 13.55 16.00
C LYS A 104 15.11 13.37 14.87
N ILE A 105 13.82 13.59 15.13
CA ILE A 105 12.78 13.53 14.09
C ILE A 105 13.01 14.61 13.03
N ALA A 106 13.53 15.78 13.43
CA ALA A 106 13.87 16.87 12.52
C ALA A 106 15.07 16.57 11.60
N SER A 107 15.96 15.62 11.97
CA SER A 107 17.17 15.30 11.20
C SER A 107 17.02 14.10 10.26
N THR A 108 15.88 13.41 10.25
CA THR A 108 15.62 12.23 9.39
C THR A 108 14.77 12.52 8.16
N GLY A 109 14.35 13.79 7.97
CA GLY A 109 13.50 14.23 6.85
C GLY A 109 14.23 14.79 5.64
N ALA A 110 15.51 14.45 5.42
CA ALA A 110 16.29 14.84 4.24
C ALA A 110 16.59 13.62 3.36
#